data_AF-A0A7K3DV17-F1
#
_entry.id   AF-A0A7K3DV17-F1
#
_cell.length_a   1.000
_cell.length_b   1.000
_cell.length_c   1.000
_cell.angle_alpha   90.00
_cell.angle_beta   90.00
_cell.angle_gamma   90.00
#
_symmetry.space_group_name_H-M   'P 1'
#
loop_
_entity.id
_entity.type
_entity.pdbx_description
1 polymer ?
#
loop_
_entity_poly.entity_id
_entity_poly.type
_entity_poly.pdbx_seq_one_letter_code
_entity_poly.pdbx_strand_id
1 'polypeptide(L)'
;MTAPATRLTPAQDAALHRLRTTARAAHGAALDRLARQGVTPDAAEALIAALRGHARVTLNFHPDRLLADGRTTVAAGIAADGRYRGQYETGLSNGSRTAHPGGLRDGWEHTLFGGAYADAGAAERPKYGALDVMRHPDGAAPRFGSCHVRLRPEATARATFCFGDSHVGPADVGTADALHSVLAALLEDARASGQSLGVRGADPVAEIGALTGPRPARGPGRSLDFYVEAQVHGEVDLAVDAEALVLDPSFRGTEAGELLGGLGLPVEWHTGFVLGPEVSDEELAAFRGPGLVPLAARVRESFGAGGLIDAACVGRAAASAVTEPGAWSAYGSPEEVLQYVKQVWHCLVRFGRSGGDGGPAARS
;
A
#
# COMPACT_ATOMS: atom_id res chain seq x y z
N MET A 1 -28.04 -10.80 3.53
CA MET A 1 -27.89 -10.32 4.93
C MET A 1 -26.60 -9.52 4.98
N THR A 2 -26.65 -8.24 5.30
CA THR A 2 -25.45 -7.42 5.53
C THR A 2 -24.69 -7.98 6.73
N ALA A 3 -23.39 -8.21 6.59
CA ALA A 3 -22.55 -8.64 7.70
C ALA A 3 -22.63 -7.60 8.84
N PRO A 4 -22.60 -8.02 10.11
CA PRO A 4 -22.60 -7.08 11.23
C PRO A 4 -21.36 -6.17 11.14
N ALA A 5 -21.55 -4.88 11.42
CA ALA A 5 -20.47 -3.90 11.39
C ALA A 5 -19.37 -4.27 12.39
N THR A 6 -18.10 -4.16 11.98
CA THR A 6 -16.94 -4.39 12.84
C THR A 6 -17.00 -3.46 14.05
N ARG A 7 -17.01 -4.04 15.25
CA ARG A 7 -17.03 -3.27 16.50
C ARG A 7 -15.63 -2.75 16.80
N LEU A 8 -15.52 -1.44 17.01
CA LEU A 8 -14.26 -0.80 17.39
C LEU A 8 -14.04 -0.86 18.90
N THR A 9 -12.77 -0.90 19.30
CA THR A 9 -12.37 -0.76 20.70
C THR A 9 -12.33 0.71 21.13
N PRO A 10 -12.34 1.02 22.44
CA PRO A 10 -12.23 2.41 22.91
C PRO A 10 -11.00 3.15 22.37
N ALA A 11 -9.87 2.47 22.22
CA ALA A 11 -8.65 3.03 21.65
C ALA A 11 -8.84 3.43 20.17
N GLN A 12 -9.50 2.55 19.40
CA GLN A 12 -9.77 2.79 17.98
C GLN A 12 -10.78 3.92 17.77
N ASP A 13 -11.84 3.99 18.58
CA ASP A 13 -12.80 5.09 18.57
C ASP A 13 -12.15 6.41 18.97
N ALA A 14 -11.29 6.41 19.99
CA ALA A 14 -10.54 7.59 20.42
C ALA A 14 -9.61 8.12 19.32
N ALA A 15 -8.92 7.22 18.61
CA ALA A 15 -8.06 7.55 17.48
C ALA A 15 -8.86 8.21 16.33
N LEU A 16 -9.98 7.60 15.92
CA LEU A 16 -10.88 8.18 14.91
C LEU A 16 -11.44 9.54 15.34
N HIS A 17 -11.87 9.65 16.60
CA HIS A 17 -12.41 10.89 17.16
C HIS A 17 -11.36 12.01 17.16
N ARG A 18 -10.11 11.70 17.51
CA ARG A 18 -8.99 12.65 17.47
C ARG A 18 -8.80 13.23 16.08
N LEU A 19 -8.63 12.38 15.06
CA LEU A 19 -8.40 12.86 13.69
C LEU A 19 -9.62 13.59 13.12
N ARG A 20 -10.83 13.13 13.40
CA ARG A 20 -12.06 13.83 13.02
C ARG A 20 -12.11 15.24 13.62
N THR A 21 -11.74 15.38 14.89
CA THR A 21 -11.71 16.68 15.58
C THR A 21 -10.67 17.61 14.96
N THR A 22 -9.46 17.11 14.72
CA THR A 22 -8.39 17.87 14.05
C THR A 22 -8.80 18.31 12.64
N ALA A 23 -9.37 17.41 11.84
CA ALA A 23 -9.81 17.71 10.48
C ALA A 23 -10.94 18.74 10.45
N ARG A 24 -11.93 18.63 11.36
CA ARG A 24 -13.03 19.61 11.47
C ARG A 24 -12.54 20.99 11.93
N ALA A 25 -11.56 21.05 12.84
CA ALA A 25 -10.95 22.31 13.24
C ALA A 25 -10.22 23.01 12.08
N ALA A 26 -9.64 22.24 11.16
CA ALA A 26 -8.96 22.74 9.97
C ALA A 26 -9.89 23.03 8.77
N HIS A 27 -11.20 22.72 8.87
CA HIS A 27 -12.12 22.75 7.74
C HIS A 27 -12.19 24.10 7.02
N GLY A 28 -12.29 25.22 7.74
CA GLY A 28 -12.31 26.55 7.13
C GLY A 28 -11.05 26.86 6.33
N ALA A 29 -9.87 26.58 6.90
CA ALA A 29 -8.59 26.77 6.22
C ALA A 29 -8.42 25.83 5.01
N ALA A 30 -8.97 24.62 5.07
CA ALA A 30 -8.99 23.68 3.95
C ALA A 30 -9.88 24.20 2.80
N LEU A 31 -11.04 24.78 3.10
CA LEU A 31 -11.88 25.42 2.08
C LEU A 31 -11.18 26.60 1.40
N ASP A 32 -10.47 27.44 2.17
CA ASP A 32 -9.69 28.54 1.61
C ASP A 32 -8.57 28.05 0.69
N ARG A 33 -7.92 26.94 1.04
CA ARG A 33 -6.91 26.28 0.19
C ARG A 33 -7.52 25.75 -1.10
N LEU A 34 -8.64 25.04 -1.01
CA LEU A 34 -9.38 24.53 -2.15
C LEU A 34 -9.86 25.66 -3.09
N ALA A 35 -10.32 26.77 -2.52
CA ALA A 35 -10.71 27.96 -3.28
C ALA A 35 -9.52 28.57 -4.04
N ARG A 36 -8.32 28.62 -3.45
CA ARG A 36 -7.09 28.99 -4.18
C ARG A 36 -6.75 28.02 -5.30
N GLN A 37 -7.18 26.76 -5.16
CA GLN A 37 -7.13 25.79 -6.24
C GLN A 37 -8.30 25.90 -7.23
N GLY A 38 -9.17 26.90 -7.13
CA GLY A 38 -10.32 27.07 -8.04
C GLY A 38 -11.45 26.07 -7.80
N VAL A 39 -11.48 25.43 -6.63
CA VAL A 39 -12.57 24.52 -6.22
C VAL A 39 -13.51 25.26 -5.29
N THR A 40 -14.79 25.38 -5.68
CA THR A 40 -15.83 25.98 -4.84
C THR A 40 -16.21 25.05 -3.67
N PRO A 41 -16.82 25.55 -2.59
CA PRO A 41 -17.31 24.70 -1.50
C PRO A 41 -18.22 23.56 -1.98
N ASP A 42 -19.19 23.84 -2.85
CA ASP A 42 -20.09 22.81 -3.41
C ASP A 42 -19.34 21.77 -4.24
N ALA A 43 -18.34 22.19 -5.02
CA ALA A 43 -17.49 21.28 -5.78
C ALA A 43 -16.64 20.41 -4.83
N ALA A 44 -16.11 20.98 -3.74
CA ALA A 44 -15.36 20.22 -2.74
C ALA A 44 -16.23 19.14 -2.09
N GLU A 45 -17.46 19.46 -1.71
CA GLU A 45 -18.41 18.47 -1.17
C GLU A 45 -18.73 17.37 -2.18
N ALA A 46 -18.92 17.71 -3.45
CA ALA A 46 -19.15 16.73 -4.51
C ALA A 46 -17.93 15.80 -4.71
N LEU A 47 -16.71 16.33 -4.69
CA LEU A 47 -15.48 15.56 -4.80
C LEU A 47 -15.29 14.62 -3.59
N ILE A 48 -15.57 15.09 -2.37
CA ILE A 48 -15.50 14.26 -1.16
C ILE A 48 -16.56 13.17 -1.18
N ALA A 49 -17.77 13.49 -1.63
CA ALA A 49 -18.82 12.49 -1.82
C ALA A 49 -18.41 11.42 -2.84
N ALA A 50 -17.78 11.81 -3.94
CA ALA A 50 -17.24 10.88 -4.94
C ALA A 50 -16.14 9.98 -4.36
N LEU A 51 -15.18 10.55 -3.62
CA LEU A 51 -14.16 9.79 -2.91
C LEU A 51 -14.79 8.78 -1.94
N ARG A 52 -15.72 9.21 -1.09
CA ARG A 52 -16.36 8.35 -0.09
C ARG A 52 -17.18 7.22 -0.71
N GLY A 53 -17.85 7.48 -1.83
CA GLY A 53 -18.70 6.49 -2.50
C GLY A 53 -17.91 5.47 -3.33
N HIS A 54 -16.80 5.91 -3.95
CA HIS A 54 -16.23 5.18 -5.08
C HIS A 54 -14.72 4.88 -4.97
N ALA A 55 -13.95 5.68 -4.23
CA ALA A 55 -12.57 5.31 -3.92
C ALA A 55 -12.57 4.14 -2.94
N ARG A 56 -11.49 3.35 -2.95
CA ARG A 56 -11.29 2.22 -2.03
C ARG A 56 -9.96 2.34 -1.36
N VAL A 57 -9.86 1.89 -0.12
CA VAL A 57 -8.56 1.67 0.51
C VAL A 57 -7.99 0.33 0.02
N THR A 58 -6.73 0.33 -0.38
CA THR A 58 -5.99 -0.90 -0.68
C THR A 58 -4.94 -1.17 0.39
N LEU A 59 -4.86 -2.43 0.83
CA LEU A 59 -3.82 -2.91 1.73
C LEU A 59 -2.81 -3.72 0.92
N ASN A 60 -1.69 -3.09 0.53
CA ASN A 60 -0.65 -3.73 -0.27
C ASN A 60 0.24 -4.65 0.60
N PHE A 61 0.50 -5.86 0.13
CA PHE A 61 1.32 -6.86 0.82
C PHE A 61 2.10 -7.75 -0.17
N HIS A 62 3.10 -8.47 0.34
CA HIS A 62 3.79 -9.54 -0.37
C HIS A 62 3.35 -10.88 0.22
N PRO A 63 2.70 -11.76 -0.57
CA PRO A 63 2.08 -12.97 -0.03
C PRO A 63 3.09 -14.04 0.42
N ASP A 64 4.33 -13.95 -0.04
CA ASP A 64 5.40 -14.93 0.15
C ASP A 64 6.39 -14.58 1.26
N ARG A 65 6.21 -13.45 1.94
CA ARG A 65 7.08 -13.06 3.07
C ARG A 65 6.85 -14.01 4.23
N LEU A 66 7.94 -14.46 4.84
CA LEU A 66 7.89 -15.30 6.04
C LEU A 66 7.57 -14.46 7.27
N LEU A 67 6.61 -14.90 8.07
CA LEU A 67 6.29 -14.32 9.37
C LEU A 67 7.46 -14.50 10.34
N ALA A 68 7.35 -13.92 11.54
CA ALA A 68 8.39 -13.97 12.57
C ALA A 68 8.81 -15.38 13.01
N ASP A 69 8.00 -16.42 12.73
CA ASP A 69 8.35 -17.82 12.98
C ASP A 69 9.34 -18.41 11.96
N GLY A 70 9.68 -17.65 10.91
CA GLY A 70 10.60 -18.01 9.84
C GLY A 70 10.10 -19.15 8.94
N ARG A 71 8.81 -19.49 8.98
CA ARG A 71 8.26 -20.68 8.32
C ARG A 71 6.93 -20.42 7.63
N THR A 72 6.02 -19.71 8.29
CA THR A 72 4.68 -19.43 7.76
C THR A 72 4.76 -18.23 6.82
N THR A 73 4.21 -18.34 5.62
CA THR A 73 4.11 -17.18 4.70
C THR A 73 2.92 -16.29 5.06
N VAL A 74 2.93 -15.04 4.63
CA VAL A 74 1.76 -14.15 4.74
C VAL A 74 0.51 -14.78 4.13
N ALA A 75 0.63 -15.41 2.95
CA ALA A 75 -0.48 -16.12 2.31
C ALA A 75 -1.02 -17.27 3.15
N ALA A 76 -0.13 -18.09 3.75
CA ALA A 76 -0.53 -19.18 4.64
C ALA A 76 -1.22 -18.66 5.91
N GLY A 77 -0.71 -17.57 6.50
CA GLY A 77 -1.34 -16.92 7.65
C GLY A 77 -2.75 -16.44 7.34
N ILE A 78 -2.91 -15.71 6.23
CA ILE A 78 -4.22 -15.23 5.77
C ILE A 78 -5.15 -16.40 5.45
N ALA A 79 -4.67 -17.46 4.79
CA ALA A 79 -5.47 -18.63 4.46
C ALA A 79 -5.95 -19.40 5.70
N ALA A 80 -5.20 -19.34 6.80
CA ALA A 80 -5.54 -20.04 8.03
C ALA A 80 -6.68 -19.37 8.82
N ASP A 81 -6.73 -18.03 8.86
CA ASP A 81 -7.67 -17.31 9.73
C ASP A 81 -8.52 -16.23 9.03
N GLY A 82 -8.31 -16.01 7.74
CA GLY A 82 -9.05 -15.05 6.92
C GLY A 82 -8.78 -13.58 7.26
N ARG A 83 -7.71 -13.25 8.00
CA ARG A 83 -7.49 -11.91 8.55
C ARG A 83 -6.28 -11.21 7.94
N TYR A 84 -6.42 -9.92 7.68
CA TYR A 84 -5.28 -9.06 7.37
C TYR A 84 -4.69 -8.48 8.66
N ARG A 85 -3.43 -8.80 8.92
CA ARG A 85 -2.73 -8.45 10.17
C ARG A 85 -1.73 -7.32 9.97
N GLY A 86 -1.63 -6.46 10.98
CA GLY A 86 -0.71 -5.32 10.97
C GLY A 86 0.75 -5.71 11.26
N GLN A 87 1.66 -4.75 11.13
CA GLN A 87 3.08 -4.94 11.46
C GLN A 87 3.30 -5.34 12.93
N TYR A 88 2.53 -4.77 13.87
CA TYR A 88 2.63 -5.12 15.30
C TYR A 88 2.29 -6.59 15.59
N GLU A 89 1.48 -7.22 14.74
CA GLU A 89 1.10 -8.64 14.88
C GLU A 89 2.06 -9.57 14.14
N THR A 90 2.52 -9.15 12.94
CA THR A 90 3.30 -10.00 12.04
C THR A 90 4.81 -9.87 12.23
N GLY A 91 5.28 -8.75 12.80
CA GLY A 91 6.68 -8.35 12.82
C GLY A 91 7.23 -7.93 11.44
N LEU A 92 6.39 -7.95 10.39
CA LEU A 92 6.79 -7.67 9.02
C LEU A 92 6.61 -6.20 8.65
N SER A 93 7.58 -5.64 7.95
CA SER A 93 7.50 -4.29 7.42
C SER A 93 8.09 -4.19 6.03
N ASN A 94 7.32 -3.59 5.12
CA ASN A 94 7.82 -3.06 3.85
C ASN A 94 8.10 -1.55 3.96
N GLY A 95 8.00 -0.96 5.16
CA GLY A 95 8.33 0.42 5.50
C GLY A 95 9.47 0.49 6.52
N SER A 96 9.23 1.14 7.66
CA SER A 96 10.14 1.16 8.83
C SER A 96 9.89 -0.04 9.75
N ARG A 97 10.94 -0.69 10.27
CA ARG A 97 10.84 -1.86 11.17
C ARG A 97 10.63 -1.50 12.65
N THR A 98 10.34 -0.24 12.96
CA THR A 98 10.33 0.32 14.32
C THR A 98 8.98 0.21 15.05
N ALA A 99 8.14 -0.76 14.66
CA ALA A 99 6.82 -0.98 15.25
C ALA A 99 6.90 -1.89 16.48
N HIS A 100 7.39 -1.34 17.57
CA HIS A 100 7.41 -1.96 18.89
C HIS A 100 7.26 -0.84 19.93
N PRO A 101 6.86 -1.14 21.18
CA PRO A 101 6.79 -0.14 22.24
C PRO A 101 8.08 0.68 22.32
N GLY A 102 7.96 2.01 22.31
CA GLY A 102 9.10 2.94 22.35
C GLY A 102 9.89 3.07 21.03
N GLY A 103 9.51 2.40 19.95
CA GLY A 103 10.11 2.58 18.62
C GLY A 103 9.61 3.84 17.91
N LEU A 104 10.25 4.25 16.80
CA LEU A 104 9.86 5.44 16.04
C LEU A 104 8.39 5.39 15.61
N ARG A 105 7.88 4.21 15.23
CA ARG A 105 6.48 4.05 14.85
C ARG A 105 5.50 4.25 15.99
N ASP A 106 5.86 3.80 17.18
CA ASP A 106 5.05 4.03 18.36
C ASP A 106 4.97 5.53 18.69
N GLY A 107 6.09 6.25 18.55
CA GLY A 107 6.15 7.69 18.80
C GLY A 107 5.32 8.53 17.83
N TRP A 108 5.36 8.25 16.52
CA TRP A 108 4.54 9.02 15.58
C TRP A 108 3.06 8.60 15.61
N GLU A 109 2.72 7.32 15.86
CA GLU A 109 1.33 6.91 16.08
C GLU A 109 0.77 7.58 17.35
N HIS A 110 1.57 7.68 18.42
CA HIS A 110 1.21 8.44 19.61
C HIS A 110 0.90 9.91 19.29
N THR A 111 1.74 10.55 18.47
CA THR A 111 1.54 11.95 18.07
C THR A 111 0.28 12.13 17.21
N LEU A 112 0.12 11.28 16.19
CA LEU A 112 -1.00 11.34 15.24
C LEU A 112 -2.34 11.08 15.93
N PHE A 113 -2.42 10.04 16.76
CA PHE A 113 -3.65 9.60 17.42
C PHE A 113 -3.83 10.18 18.83
N GLY A 114 -2.96 11.09 19.27
CA GLY A 114 -3.06 11.73 20.59
C GLY A 114 -2.96 10.73 21.75
N GLY A 115 -2.11 9.71 21.61
CA GLY A 115 -1.90 8.68 22.62
C GLY A 115 -3.02 7.64 22.73
N ALA A 116 -3.99 7.61 21.82
CA ALA A 116 -5.11 6.67 21.87
C ALA A 116 -4.71 5.19 21.96
N TYR A 117 -3.53 4.84 21.45
CA TYR A 117 -3.01 3.47 21.44
C TYR A 117 -1.95 3.19 22.52
N ALA A 118 -1.78 4.06 23.52
CA ALA A 118 -0.72 3.92 24.53
C ALA A 118 -0.75 2.56 25.25
N ASP A 119 -1.95 2.07 25.58
CA ASP A 119 -2.16 0.78 26.27
C ASP A 119 -2.76 -0.31 25.37
N ALA A 120 -2.83 -0.06 24.06
CA ALA A 120 -3.52 -0.93 23.11
C ALA A 120 -2.68 -2.15 22.72
N GLY A 121 -3.33 -3.31 22.59
CA GLY A 121 -2.68 -4.53 22.11
C GLY A 121 -2.30 -4.46 20.63
N ALA A 122 -1.40 -5.35 20.18
CA ALA A 122 -0.91 -5.38 18.80
C ALA A 122 -2.04 -5.45 17.75
N ALA A 123 -3.10 -6.23 18.00
CA ALA A 123 -4.25 -6.39 17.09
C ALA A 123 -5.16 -5.16 17.04
N GLU A 124 -5.12 -4.30 18.07
CA GLU A 124 -5.91 -3.07 18.12
C GLU A 124 -5.30 -1.94 17.28
N ARG A 125 -3.99 -2.01 17.02
CA ARG A 125 -3.26 -1.03 16.21
C ARG A 125 -3.82 -0.99 14.77
N PRO A 126 -3.77 0.17 14.10
CA PRO A 126 -4.38 0.30 12.79
C PRO A 126 -3.60 -0.46 11.70
N LYS A 127 -4.34 -0.91 10.68
CA LYS A 127 -3.78 -1.56 9.48
C LYS A 127 -3.53 -0.48 8.43
N TYR A 128 -2.34 -0.48 7.83
CA TYR A 128 -1.91 0.59 6.93
C TYR A 128 -2.13 0.21 5.49
N GLY A 129 -2.67 1.16 4.74
CA GLY A 129 -2.85 1.08 3.30
C GLY A 129 -2.86 2.48 2.70
N ALA A 130 -3.49 2.62 1.54
CA ALA A 130 -3.66 3.90 0.89
C ALA A 130 -5.01 3.99 0.16
N LEU A 131 -5.52 5.21 -0.01
CA LEU A 131 -6.76 5.49 -0.72
C LEU A 131 -6.50 5.50 -2.24
N ASP A 132 -7.12 4.56 -2.96
CA ASP A 132 -6.98 4.38 -4.40
C ASP A 132 -7.94 5.29 -5.17
N VAL A 133 -7.55 6.55 -5.29
CA VAL A 133 -8.30 7.56 -6.08
C VAL A 133 -8.22 7.27 -7.57
N MET A 134 -7.07 6.77 -8.05
CA MET A 134 -6.82 6.57 -9.47
C MET A 134 -7.31 5.22 -9.99
N ARG A 135 -7.73 4.33 -9.08
CA ARG A 135 -8.16 2.95 -9.35
C ARG A 135 -7.06 2.15 -10.06
N HIS A 136 -5.83 2.30 -9.58
CA HIS A 136 -4.63 1.66 -10.14
C HIS A 136 -4.68 0.13 -9.97
N PRO A 137 -4.35 -0.67 -11.00
CA PRO A 137 -4.42 -2.13 -10.90
C PRO A 137 -3.37 -2.72 -9.94
N ASP A 138 -2.29 -2.01 -9.65
CA ASP A 138 -1.26 -2.33 -8.67
C ASP A 138 -1.57 -1.78 -7.25
N GLY A 139 -2.73 -1.18 -7.06
CA GLY A 139 -3.19 -0.58 -5.80
C GLY A 139 -2.65 0.82 -5.57
N ALA A 140 -3.07 1.46 -4.48
CA ALA A 140 -2.73 2.84 -4.18
C ALA A 140 -1.27 3.05 -3.72
N ALA A 141 -0.65 2.01 -3.14
CA ALA A 141 0.73 2.09 -2.65
C ALA A 141 1.53 0.81 -2.98
N PRO A 142 1.83 0.56 -4.28
CA PRO A 142 2.58 -0.61 -4.74
C PRO A 142 3.99 -0.69 -4.12
N ARG A 143 4.51 0.39 -3.54
CA ARG A 143 5.72 0.40 -2.71
C ARG A 143 5.74 -0.74 -1.68
N PHE A 144 4.59 -1.03 -1.07
CA PHE A 144 4.51 -1.92 0.09
C PHE A 144 4.12 -3.36 -0.24
N GLY A 145 3.87 -3.68 -1.50
CA GLY A 145 3.47 -5.03 -1.85
C GLY A 145 3.10 -5.19 -3.31
N SER A 146 3.33 -6.39 -3.81
CA SER A 146 2.96 -6.82 -5.16
C SER A 146 1.49 -7.21 -5.26
N CYS A 147 0.86 -7.62 -4.17
CA CYS A 147 -0.57 -7.92 -4.13
C CYS A 147 -1.28 -6.90 -3.25
N HIS A 148 -2.61 -6.79 -3.35
CA HIS A 148 -3.38 -5.99 -2.41
C HIS A 148 -4.77 -6.53 -2.12
N VAL A 149 -5.24 -6.26 -0.92
CA VAL A 149 -6.67 -6.37 -0.57
C VAL A 149 -7.35 -5.07 -0.98
N ARG A 150 -8.38 -5.14 -1.83
CA ARG A 150 -9.27 -3.99 -2.07
C ARG A 150 -10.40 -4.05 -1.05
N LEU A 151 -10.42 -3.10 -0.12
CA LEU A 151 -11.42 -3.08 0.95
C LEU A 151 -12.77 -2.60 0.45
N ARG A 152 -13.84 -2.99 1.14
CA ARG A 152 -15.19 -2.47 0.94
C ARG A 152 -15.36 -1.06 1.55
N PRO A 153 -16.39 -0.30 1.15
CA PRO A 153 -16.68 1.02 1.72
C PRO A 153 -16.84 1.02 3.25
N GLU A 154 -17.41 -0.04 3.83
CA GLU A 154 -17.64 -0.14 5.27
C GLU A 154 -16.33 -0.15 6.07
N ALA A 155 -15.30 -0.82 5.55
CA ALA A 155 -13.97 -0.80 6.12
C ALA A 155 -13.27 0.56 5.93
N THR A 156 -13.54 1.21 4.81
CA THR A 156 -13.02 2.57 4.52
C THR A 156 -13.63 3.62 5.45
N ALA A 157 -14.89 3.45 5.85
CA ALA A 157 -15.60 4.38 6.74
C ALA A 157 -14.99 4.49 8.15
N ARG A 158 -14.25 3.45 8.56
CA ARG A 158 -13.51 3.37 9.83
C ARG A 158 -12.00 3.58 9.65
N ALA A 159 -11.61 4.31 8.60
CA ALA A 159 -10.23 4.71 8.37
C ALA A 159 -9.98 6.19 8.67
N THR A 160 -8.77 6.51 9.12
CA THR A 160 -8.20 7.86 9.04
C THR A 160 -7.29 7.97 7.83
N PHE A 161 -7.02 9.21 7.42
CA PHE A 161 -6.22 9.50 6.25
C PHE A 161 -5.21 10.60 6.53
N CYS A 162 -4.08 10.55 5.85
CA CYS A 162 -3.18 11.69 5.74
C CYS A 162 -2.59 11.77 4.33
N PHE A 163 -2.27 12.98 3.88
CA PHE A 163 -1.53 13.15 2.63
C PHE A 163 -0.02 13.08 2.91
N GLY A 164 0.68 12.16 2.23
CA GLY A 164 2.07 11.83 2.51
C GLY A 164 2.27 10.86 3.69
N ASP A 165 3.52 10.56 4.01
CA ASP A 165 3.88 9.61 5.08
C ASP A 165 3.53 10.14 6.47
N SER A 166 2.75 9.37 7.24
CA SER A 166 2.38 9.73 8.62
C SER A 166 3.57 9.94 9.56
N HIS A 167 4.72 9.33 9.26
CA HIS A 167 5.94 9.47 10.05
C HIS A 167 6.54 10.88 10.06
N VAL A 168 6.14 11.78 9.13
CA VAL A 168 6.63 13.17 9.11
C VAL A 168 5.78 14.13 9.95
N GLY A 169 4.71 13.64 10.59
CA GLY A 169 3.77 14.48 11.34
C GLY A 169 2.89 15.32 10.42
N PRO A 170 2.05 14.70 9.58
CA PRO A 170 1.28 15.41 8.56
C PRO A 170 0.29 16.39 9.21
N ALA A 171 0.25 17.61 8.71
CA ALA A 171 -0.77 18.59 9.06
C ALA A 171 -2.13 18.26 8.41
N ASP A 172 -2.08 17.61 7.24
CA ASP A 172 -3.24 17.30 6.42
C ASP A 172 -3.76 15.91 6.71
N VAL A 173 -4.63 15.86 7.72
CA VAL A 173 -5.27 14.65 8.22
C VAL A 173 -6.78 14.69 8.02
N GLY A 174 -7.40 13.52 7.99
CA GLY A 174 -8.84 13.38 7.77
C GLY A 174 -9.43 12.06 8.23
N THR A 175 -10.75 12.00 8.16
CA THR A 175 -11.56 10.78 8.29
C THR A 175 -12.50 10.72 7.09
N ALA A 176 -13.15 9.58 6.83
CA ALA A 176 -14.06 9.43 5.69
C ALA A 176 -15.19 10.49 5.63
N ASP A 177 -15.54 11.12 6.75
CA ASP A 177 -16.52 12.21 6.87
C ASP A 177 -15.91 13.62 7.02
N ALA A 178 -14.59 13.75 6.96
CA ALA A 178 -13.86 15.02 7.04
C ALA A 178 -12.53 14.94 6.27
N LEU A 179 -12.61 14.96 4.93
CA LEU A 179 -11.46 14.79 4.01
C LEU A 179 -10.90 16.10 3.43
N HIS A 180 -11.48 17.27 3.74
CA HIS A 180 -11.15 18.55 3.08
C HIS A 180 -9.66 18.89 3.11
N SER A 181 -8.98 18.72 4.25
CA SER A 181 -7.54 19.00 4.36
C SER A 181 -6.70 18.07 3.49
N VAL A 182 -7.05 16.78 3.45
CA VAL A 182 -6.38 15.78 2.61
C VAL A 182 -6.61 16.08 1.13
N LEU A 183 -7.84 16.46 0.75
CA LEU A 183 -8.16 16.87 -0.62
C LEU A 183 -7.36 18.12 -1.02
N ALA A 184 -7.31 19.13 -0.16
CA ALA A 184 -6.54 20.35 -0.41
C ALA A 184 -5.06 20.03 -0.67
N ALA A 185 -4.45 19.20 0.17
CA ALA A 185 -3.07 18.77 0.04
C ALA A 185 -2.81 18.00 -1.26
N LEU A 186 -3.69 17.06 -1.60
CA LEU A 186 -3.62 16.30 -2.85
C LEU A 186 -3.63 17.22 -4.08
N LEU A 187 -4.50 18.23 -4.09
CA LEU A 187 -4.60 19.17 -5.21
C LEU A 187 -3.37 20.09 -5.31
N GLU A 188 -2.86 20.54 -4.17
CA GLU A 188 -1.66 21.37 -4.09
C GLU A 188 -0.43 20.61 -4.60
N ASP A 189 -0.22 19.38 -4.15
CA ASP A 189 0.88 18.52 -4.59
C ASP A 189 0.80 18.22 -6.08
N ALA A 190 -0.39 17.83 -6.56
CA ALA A 190 -0.55 17.49 -7.97
C ALA A 190 -0.25 18.67 -8.91
N ARG A 191 -0.57 19.89 -8.49
CA ARG A 191 -0.26 21.12 -9.25
C ARG A 191 1.21 21.50 -9.15
N ALA A 192 1.84 21.31 -8.00
CA ALA A 192 3.26 21.60 -7.81
C ALA A 192 4.15 20.61 -8.57
N SER A 193 3.83 19.32 -8.53
CA SER A 193 4.62 18.25 -9.15
C SER A 193 4.27 18.00 -10.62
N GLY A 194 3.09 18.44 -11.06
CA GLY A 194 2.51 18.08 -12.35
C GLY A 194 2.14 16.59 -12.44
N GLN A 195 2.01 15.90 -11.31
CA GLN A 195 1.67 14.48 -11.21
C GLN A 195 0.57 14.27 -10.17
N SER A 196 -0.49 13.53 -10.51
CA SER A 196 -1.50 13.14 -9.53
C SER A 196 -1.36 11.65 -9.23
N LEU A 197 -0.90 11.33 -8.01
CA LEU A 197 -0.80 9.94 -7.50
C LEU A 197 -0.11 8.99 -8.49
N GLY A 198 1.06 9.41 -8.97
CA GLY A 198 1.89 8.66 -9.92
C GLY A 198 1.59 8.89 -11.40
N VAL A 199 0.54 9.64 -11.75
CA VAL A 199 0.17 9.91 -13.15
C VAL A 199 0.53 11.34 -13.55
N ARG A 200 1.48 11.48 -14.48
CA ARG A 200 1.91 12.78 -15.00
C ARG A 200 0.82 13.43 -15.86
N GLY A 201 0.55 14.71 -15.59
CA GLY A 201 -0.42 15.52 -16.34
C GLY A 201 -1.89 15.22 -16.05
N ALA A 202 -2.19 14.32 -15.10
CA ALA A 202 -3.56 14.08 -14.66
C ALA A 202 -4.06 15.24 -13.78
N ASP A 203 -5.26 15.74 -14.07
CA ASP A 203 -5.92 16.74 -13.24
C ASP A 203 -6.66 16.03 -12.08
N PRO A 204 -6.23 16.20 -10.81
CA PRO A 204 -6.84 15.52 -9.66
C PRO A 204 -8.36 15.77 -9.55
N VAL A 205 -8.86 16.94 -9.95
CA VAL A 205 -10.30 17.26 -9.86
C VAL A 205 -11.10 16.42 -10.85
N ALA A 206 -10.67 16.37 -12.12
CA ALA A 206 -11.28 15.52 -13.13
C ALA A 206 -11.20 14.03 -12.77
N GLU A 207 -10.06 13.59 -12.23
CA GLU A 207 -9.85 12.19 -11.82
C GLU A 207 -10.81 11.76 -10.71
N ILE A 208 -10.96 12.58 -9.67
CA ILE A 208 -11.91 12.32 -8.59
C ILE A 208 -13.35 12.37 -9.11
N GLY A 209 -13.69 13.35 -9.96
CA GLY A 209 -15.03 13.43 -10.56
C GLY A 209 -15.41 12.19 -11.38
N ALA A 210 -14.43 11.61 -12.09
CA ALA A 210 -14.61 10.40 -12.90
C ALA A 210 -14.80 9.11 -12.08
N LEU A 211 -14.61 9.13 -10.76
CA LEU A 211 -14.86 7.98 -9.89
C LEU A 211 -16.31 7.51 -9.91
N THR A 212 -17.25 8.44 -10.11
CA THR A 212 -18.69 8.16 -10.22
C THR A 212 -19.05 7.39 -11.50
N GLY A 213 -18.16 7.44 -12.49
CA GLY A 213 -18.29 6.73 -13.76
C GLY A 213 -17.62 5.35 -13.76
N PRO A 214 -17.71 4.63 -14.89
CA PRO A 214 -17.08 3.33 -15.05
C PRO A 214 -15.57 3.42 -14.82
N ARG A 215 -14.98 2.32 -14.31
CA ARG A 215 -13.52 2.24 -14.10
C ARG A 215 -12.83 2.28 -15.46
N PRO A 216 -11.98 3.28 -15.74
CA PRO A 216 -11.22 3.30 -16.98
C PRO A 216 -10.20 2.15 -16.96
N ALA A 217 -9.97 1.52 -18.12
CA ALA A 217 -8.83 0.63 -18.29
C ALA A 217 -7.56 1.49 -18.23
N ARG A 218 -6.74 1.29 -17.20
CA ARG A 218 -5.48 2.01 -16.98
C ARG A 218 -4.34 1.02 -16.75
N GLY A 219 -3.15 1.44 -17.18
CA GLY A 219 -1.92 0.77 -16.78
C GLY A 219 -1.64 0.93 -15.29
N PRO A 220 -0.58 0.29 -14.78
CA PRO A 220 -0.16 0.42 -13.38
C PRO A 220 0.21 1.86 -13.04
N GLY A 221 -0.09 2.25 -11.80
CA GLY A 221 0.22 3.58 -11.27
C GLY A 221 1.69 3.77 -10.95
N ARG A 222 2.41 2.70 -10.56
CA ARG A 222 3.84 2.73 -10.20
C ARG A 222 4.16 3.77 -9.11
N SER A 223 3.18 4.14 -8.29
CA SER A 223 3.32 5.22 -7.32
C SER A 223 4.08 4.74 -6.09
N LEU A 224 5.38 5.03 -6.05
CA LEU A 224 6.25 4.64 -4.94
C LEU A 224 6.22 5.62 -3.76
N ASP A 225 5.93 6.89 -4.02
CA ASP A 225 6.07 7.96 -3.03
C ASP A 225 4.86 8.91 -2.98
N PHE A 226 3.88 8.76 -3.88
CA PHE A 226 2.69 9.64 -3.97
C PHE A 226 1.42 8.87 -3.63
N TYR A 227 1.02 8.88 -2.37
CA TYR A 227 -0.21 8.24 -1.91
C TYR A 227 -0.89 9.05 -0.81
N VAL A 228 -2.21 8.89 -0.72
CA VAL A 228 -3.00 9.25 0.46
C VAL A 228 -2.95 8.04 1.38
N GLU A 229 -2.16 8.13 2.45
CA GLU A 229 -2.04 7.05 3.41
C GLU A 229 -3.37 6.87 4.16
N ALA A 230 -3.74 5.62 4.41
CA ALA A 230 -4.95 5.25 5.13
C ALA A 230 -4.61 4.34 6.31
N GLN A 231 -5.15 4.67 7.49
CA GLN A 231 -5.02 3.87 8.70
C GLN A 231 -6.39 3.29 9.04
N VAL A 232 -6.54 1.99 8.82
CA VAL A 232 -7.79 1.25 8.97
C VAL A 232 -7.91 0.77 10.42
N HIS A 233 -8.92 1.27 11.13
CA HIS A 233 -9.18 0.94 12.53
C HIS A 233 -10.10 -0.28 12.65
N GLY A 234 -9.88 -1.10 13.68
CA GLY A 234 -10.60 -2.36 13.85
C GLY A 234 -9.88 -3.53 13.21
N GLU A 235 -10.49 -4.70 13.34
CA GLU A 235 -10.07 -5.89 12.61
C GLU A 235 -10.33 -5.73 11.11
N VAL A 236 -9.55 -6.45 10.30
CA VAL A 236 -9.82 -6.61 8.87
C VAL A 236 -10.05 -8.10 8.61
N ASP A 237 -11.31 -8.49 8.64
CA ASP A 237 -11.76 -9.84 8.30
C ASP A 237 -12.07 -9.85 6.80
N LEU A 238 -11.32 -10.62 6.01
CA LEU A 238 -11.43 -10.55 4.55
C LEU A 238 -12.80 -11.01 4.03
N ALA A 239 -13.50 -11.90 4.73
CA ALA A 239 -14.84 -12.33 4.34
C ALA A 239 -15.87 -11.18 4.46
N VAL A 240 -15.64 -10.26 5.40
CA VAL A 240 -16.53 -9.12 5.67
C VAL A 240 -16.06 -7.86 4.95
N ASP A 241 -14.76 -7.59 4.99
CA ASP A 241 -14.18 -6.30 4.65
C ASP A 241 -13.56 -6.25 3.25
N ALA A 242 -13.27 -7.39 2.61
CA ALA A 242 -12.67 -7.40 1.28
C ALA A 242 -13.75 -7.39 0.18
N GLU A 243 -13.54 -6.54 -0.82
CA GLU A 243 -14.27 -6.57 -2.08
C GLU A 243 -13.61 -7.60 -3.03
N ALA A 244 -12.28 -7.57 -3.10
CA ALA A 244 -11.47 -8.49 -3.90
C ALA A 244 -10.05 -8.61 -3.35
N LEU A 245 -9.39 -9.71 -3.68
CA LEU A 245 -7.93 -9.84 -3.63
C LEU A 245 -7.38 -9.62 -5.03
N VAL A 246 -6.42 -8.72 -5.17
CA VAL A 246 -5.76 -8.45 -6.44
C VAL A 246 -4.32 -8.94 -6.35
N LEU A 247 -3.97 -9.92 -7.18
CA LEU A 247 -2.71 -10.66 -7.09
C LEU A 247 -1.78 -10.38 -8.26
N ASP A 248 -0.48 -10.46 -8.00
CA ASP A 248 0.55 -10.39 -9.04
C ASP A 248 0.60 -11.69 -9.84
N PRO A 249 0.67 -11.64 -11.18
CA PRO A 249 0.61 -12.82 -12.03
C PRO A 249 1.72 -13.85 -11.79
N SER A 250 2.86 -13.45 -11.19
CA SER A 250 3.93 -14.38 -10.81
C SER A 250 3.53 -15.40 -9.74
N PHE A 251 2.39 -15.19 -9.05
CA PHE A 251 1.87 -16.16 -8.07
C PHE A 251 0.93 -17.20 -8.68
N ARG A 252 0.61 -17.15 -9.98
CA ARG A 252 -0.22 -18.17 -10.63
C ARG A 252 0.44 -19.55 -10.57
N GLY A 253 -0.31 -20.54 -10.09
CA GLY A 253 0.21 -21.91 -9.94
C GLY A 253 1.28 -22.05 -8.85
N THR A 254 1.41 -21.06 -7.96
CA THR A 254 2.24 -21.17 -6.75
C THR A 254 1.35 -21.47 -5.54
N GLU A 255 1.93 -22.06 -4.50
CA GLU A 255 1.23 -22.32 -3.24
C GLU A 255 0.56 -21.06 -2.67
N ALA A 256 1.24 -19.91 -2.72
CA ALA A 256 0.69 -18.64 -2.26
C ALA A 256 -0.56 -18.21 -3.07
N GLY A 257 -0.52 -18.38 -4.40
CA GLY A 257 -1.67 -18.08 -5.26
C GLY A 257 -2.84 -19.04 -5.04
N GLU A 258 -2.57 -20.31 -4.81
CA GLU A 258 -3.59 -21.33 -4.51
C GLU A 258 -4.26 -21.08 -3.16
N LEU A 259 -3.47 -20.81 -2.12
CA LEU A 259 -3.96 -20.48 -0.78
C LEU A 259 -4.88 -19.26 -0.78
N LEU A 260 -4.45 -18.17 -1.43
CA LEU A 260 -5.25 -16.96 -1.53
C LEU A 260 -6.47 -17.13 -2.44
N GLY A 261 -6.35 -17.94 -3.50
CA GLY A 261 -7.46 -18.33 -4.38
C GLY A 261 -8.54 -19.14 -3.67
N GLY A 262 -8.17 -19.89 -2.63
CA GLY A 262 -9.07 -20.72 -1.83
C GLY A 262 -9.94 -19.99 -0.82
N LEU A 263 -9.76 -18.67 -0.63
CA LEU A 263 -10.45 -17.89 0.40
C LEU A 263 -11.96 -17.64 0.14
N GLY A 264 -12.47 -18.02 -1.04
CA GLY A 264 -13.87 -17.77 -1.42
C GLY A 264 -14.19 -16.30 -1.73
N LEU A 265 -13.15 -15.49 -1.96
CA LEU A 265 -13.26 -14.08 -2.35
C LEU A 265 -13.01 -13.90 -3.84
N PRO A 266 -13.55 -12.83 -4.47
CA PRO A 266 -13.16 -12.48 -5.84
C PRO A 266 -11.65 -12.27 -5.93
N VAL A 267 -11.01 -12.99 -6.86
CA VAL A 267 -9.58 -12.84 -7.14
C VAL A 267 -9.41 -12.21 -8.53
N GLU A 268 -8.75 -11.06 -8.54
CA GLU A 268 -8.34 -10.35 -9.74
C GLU A 268 -6.82 -10.45 -9.88
N TRP A 269 -6.33 -10.23 -11.11
CA TRP A 269 -4.90 -10.26 -11.39
C TRP A 269 -4.51 -9.00 -12.14
N HIS A 270 -3.51 -8.29 -11.66
CA HIS A 270 -2.97 -7.14 -12.38
C HIS A 270 -1.89 -7.57 -13.38
N THR A 271 -1.27 -6.60 -14.04
CA THR A 271 -0.33 -6.84 -15.16
C THR A 271 1.09 -7.24 -14.73
N GLY A 272 1.37 -7.31 -13.43
CA GLY A 272 2.69 -7.57 -12.87
C GLY A 272 3.76 -6.52 -13.24
N PHE A 273 4.95 -6.72 -12.68
CA PHE A 273 6.17 -6.06 -13.10
C PHE A 273 7.29 -7.08 -13.27
N VAL A 274 7.99 -7.02 -14.40
CA VAL A 274 9.14 -7.88 -14.68
C VAL A 274 10.35 -7.03 -15.02
N LEU A 275 11.39 -7.13 -14.20
CA LEU A 275 12.67 -6.46 -14.42
C LEU A 275 13.55 -7.33 -15.31
N GLY A 276 13.76 -6.91 -16.55
CA GLY A 276 14.60 -7.62 -17.52
C GLY A 276 16.04 -7.08 -17.60
N PRO A 277 16.86 -7.66 -18.49
CA PRO A 277 18.25 -7.24 -18.71
C PRO A 277 18.39 -5.89 -19.42
N GLU A 278 17.30 -5.32 -19.94
CA GLU A 278 17.28 -3.99 -20.54
C GLU A 278 17.53 -2.86 -19.54
N VAL A 279 17.27 -3.09 -18.24
CA VAL A 279 17.52 -2.10 -17.19
C VAL A 279 18.99 -2.23 -16.78
N SER A 280 19.75 -1.17 -16.96
CA SER A 280 21.19 -1.19 -16.74
C SER A 280 21.57 -1.12 -15.25
N ASP A 281 22.78 -1.56 -14.93
CA ASP A 281 23.33 -1.44 -13.58
C ASP A 281 23.44 0.03 -13.14
N GLU A 282 23.72 0.94 -14.07
CA GLU A 282 23.74 2.39 -13.81
C GLU A 282 22.35 2.92 -13.44
N GLU A 283 21.27 2.46 -14.09
CA GLU A 283 19.91 2.86 -13.75
C GLU A 283 19.50 2.38 -12.36
N LEU A 284 19.84 1.13 -12.01
CA LEU A 284 19.61 0.58 -10.67
C LEU A 284 20.41 1.34 -9.61
N ALA A 285 21.69 1.60 -9.88
CA ALA A 285 22.58 2.33 -8.98
C ALA A 285 22.13 3.78 -8.78
N ALA A 286 21.68 4.46 -9.84
CA ALA A 286 21.17 5.83 -9.75
C ALA A 286 19.89 5.92 -8.90
N PHE A 287 19.05 4.88 -8.91
CA PHE A 287 17.78 4.90 -8.19
C PHE A 287 17.87 4.47 -6.72
N ARG A 288 18.63 3.41 -6.41
CA ARG A 288 18.70 2.82 -5.06
C ARG A 288 20.11 2.68 -4.50
N GLY A 289 21.11 3.19 -5.22
CA GLY A 289 22.51 3.17 -4.83
C GLY A 289 23.27 1.97 -5.39
N PRO A 290 24.59 2.10 -5.56
CA PRO A 290 25.42 1.07 -6.20
C PRO A 290 25.48 -0.24 -5.43
N GLY A 291 25.26 -0.23 -4.10
CA GLY A 291 25.22 -1.43 -3.28
C GLY A 291 24.06 -2.40 -3.63
N LEU A 292 22.99 -1.90 -4.27
CA LEU A 292 21.87 -2.75 -4.70
C LEU A 292 22.24 -3.68 -5.86
N VAL A 293 23.08 -3.20 -6.80
CA VAL A 293 23.40 -3.87 -8.07
C VAL A 293 23.86 -5.33 -7.87
N PRO A 294 24.88 -5.63 -7.05
CA PRO A 294 25.33 -7.01 -6.87
C PRO A 294 24.26 -7.91 -6.22
N LEU A 295 23.39 -7.35 -5.38
CA LEU A 295 22.27 -8.09 -4.80
C LEU A 295 21.18 -8.37 -5.85
N ALA A 296 20.84 -7.39 -6.70
CA ALA A 296 19.91 -7.59 -7.79
C ALA A 296 20.41 -8.67 -8.78
N ALA A 297 21.71 -8.67 -9.11
CA ALA A 297 22.33 -9.72 -9.91
C ALA A 297 22.21 -11.11 -9.26
N ARG A 298 22.45 -11.20 -7.94
CA ARG A 298 22.29 -12.44 -7.18
C ARG A 298 20.85 -12.96 -7.21
N VAL A 299 19.86 -12.07 -7.05
CA VAL A 299 18.44 -12.43 -7.13
C VAL A 299 18.10 -12.96 -8.52
N ARG A 300 18.58 -12.29 -9.57
CA ARG A 300 18.39 -12.70 -10.96
C ARG A 300 18.96 -14.09 -11.24
N GLU A 301 20.19 -14.35 -10.81
CA GLU A 301 20.88 -15.63 -11.03
C GLU A 301 20.23 -16.78 -10.26
N SER A 302 19.84 -16.54 -9.01
CA SER A 302 19.39 -17.61 -8.10
C SER A 302 17.92 -17.96 -8.26
N PHE A 303 17.09 -16.95 -8.58
CA PHE A 303 15.63 -17.10 -8.55
C PHE A 303 14.95 -16.71 -9.85
N GLY A 304 15.64 -16.02 -10.76
CA GLY A 304 15.08 -15.52 -12.01
C GLY A 304 15.08 -16.57 -13.12
N ALA A 305 13.94 -16.75 -13.78
CA ALA A 305 13.86 -17.57 -15.00
C ALA A 305 14.28 -16.72 -16.22
N GLY A 306 15.23 -17.23 -17.02
CA GLY A 306 15.68 -16.53 -18.24
C GLY A 306 16.31 -15.16 -17.98
N GLY A 307 16.85 -14.92 -16.78
CA GLY A 307 17.44 -13.64 -16.40
C GLY A 307 16.41 -12.54 -16.06
N LEU A 308 15.15 -12.90 -15.87
CA LEU A 308 14.08 -11.98 -15.49
C LEU A 308 13.80 -12.04 -13.98
N ILE A 309 13.49 -10.91 -13.36
CA ILE A 309 13.05 -10.84 -11.96
C ILE A 309 11.60 -10.37 -11.90
N ASP A 310 10.71 -11.20 -11.36
CA ASP A 310 9.32 -10.87 -11.03
C ASP A 310 9.10 -10.80 -9.50
N ALA A 311 7.87 -10.53 -9.06
CA ALA A 311 7.57 -10.39 -7.64
C ALA A 311 7.87 -11.69 -6.85
N ALA A 312 7.54 -12.86 -7.41
CA ALA A 312 7.81 -14.15 -6.77
C ALA A 312 9.33 -14.45 -6.66
N CYS A 313 10.15 -13.97 -7.59
CA CYS A 313 11.62 -14.04 -7.46
C CYS A 313 12.10 -13.25 -6.24
N VAL A 314 11.60 -12.02 -6.06
CA VAL A 314 11.91 -11.19 -4.87
C VAL A 314 11.39 -11.87 -3.60
N GLY A 315 10.23 -12.52 -3.69
CA GLY A 315 9.69 -13.51 -2.74
C GLY A 315 10.68 -14.50 -2.20
N ARG A 316 11.15 -15.36 -3.10
CA ARG A 316 12.10 -16.43 -2.79
C ARG A 316 13.42 -15.90 -2.25
N ALA A 317 13.88 -14.76 -2.76
CA ALA A 317 15.06 -14.08 -2.22
C ALA A 317 14.87 -13.64 -0.77
N ALA A 318 13.72 -13.03 -0.43
CA ALA A 318 13.40 -12.64 0.94
C ALA A 318 13.32 -13.86 1.88
N ALA A 319 12.67 -14.94 1.44
CA ALA A 319 12.58 -16.17 2.21
C ALA A 319 13.97 -16.80 2.45
N SER A 320 14.79 -16.92 1.40
CA SER A 320 16.17 -17.42 1.49
C SER A 320 17.04 -16.57 2.40
N ALA A 321 16.91 -15.24 2.38
CA ALA A 321 17.64 -14.36 3.28
C ALA A 321 17.31 -14.60 4.77
N VAL A 322 16.10 -15.08 5.07
CA VAL A 322 15.66 -15.43 6.43
C VAL A 322 16.09 -16.85 6.81
N THR A 323 15.92 -17.83 5.92
CA THR A 323 16.19 -19.24 6.22
C THR A 323 17.65 -19.62 6.10
N GLU A 324 18.41 -18.91 5.26
CA GLU A 324 19.80 -19.19 4.93
C GLU A 324 20.67 -17.91 5.00
N PRO A 325 20.69 -17.17 6.13
CA PRO A 325 21.34 -15.86 6.21
C PRO A 325 22.85 -15.90 5.86
N GLY A 326 23.52 -17.03 6.09
CA GLY A 326 24.92 -17.22 5.71
C GLY A 326 25.18 -17.14 4.21
N ALA A 327 24.19 -17.48 3.36
CA ALA A 327 24.30 -17.35 1.91
C ALA A 327 24.27 -15.89 1.42
N TRP A 328 23.92 -14.95 2.30
CA TRP A 328 23.73 -13.54 1.99
C TRP A 328 24.74 -12.61 2.69
N SER A 329 25.67 -13.17 3.48
CA SER A 329 26.60 -12.38 4.30
C SER A 329 27.52 -11.44 3.51
N ALA A 330 27.70 -11.71 2.21
CA ALA A 330 28.46 -10.84 1.31
C ALA A 330 27.78 -9.49 1.03
N TYR A 331 26.47 -9.37 1.29
CA TYR A 331 25.67 -8.18 0.99
C TYR A 331 25.30 -7.36 2.23
N GLY A 332 25.83 -7.73 3.41
CA GLY A 332 25.62 -7.03 4.67
C GLY A 332 24.97 -7.88 5.76
N SER A 333 24.52 -7.23 6.82
CA SER A 333 23.72 -7.85 7.88
C SER A 333 22.36 -8.34 7.36
N PRO A 334 21.69 -9.28 8.07
CA PRO A 334 20.37 -9.76 7.65
C PRO A 334 19.32 -8.64 7.44
N GLU A 335 19.40 -7.57 8.23
CA GLU A 335 18.51 -6.42 8.10
C GLU A 335 18.80 -5.59 6.84
N GLU A 336 20.08 -5.37 6.54
CA GLU A 336 20.52 -4.68 5.31
C GLU A 336 20.15 -5.48 4.07
N VAL A 337 20.33 -6.81 4.10
CA VAL A 337 19.93 -7.70 3.00
C VAL A 337 18.44 -7.58 2.72
N LEU A 338 17.59 -7.67 3.75
CA LEU A 338 16.14 -7.54 3.57
C LEU A 338 15.74 -6.13 3.09
N GLN A 339 16.47 -5.10 3.50
CA GLN A 339 16.29 -3.74 2.99
C GLN A 339 16.64 -3.65 1.50
N TYR A 340 17.72 -4.28 1.05
CA TYR A 340 18.06 -4.35 -0.37
C TYR A 340 17.05 -5.18 -1.17
N VAL A 341 16.58 -6.32 -0.65
CA VAL A 341 15.53 -7.12 -1.31
C VAL A 341 14.25 -6.29 -1.52
N LYS A 342 13.86 -5.47 -0.53
CA LYS A 342 12.78 -4.48 -0.69
C LYS A 342 13.09 -3.46 -1.79
N GLN A 343 14.33 -2.97 -1.87
CA GLN A 343 14.72 -2.04 -2.92
C GLN A 343 14.74 -2.66 -4.32
N VAL A 344 15.03 -3.96 -4.45
CA VAL A 344 14.84 -4.69 -5.73
C VAL A 344 13.37 -4.63 -6.15
N TRP A 345 12.42 -4.84 -5.24
CA TRP A 345 11.00 -4.66 -5.53
C TRP A 345 10.68 -3.23 -6.01
N HIS A 346 11.24 -2.21 -5.38
CA HIS A 346 11.07 -0.83 -5.87
C HIS A 346 11.57 -0.64 -7.30
N CYS A 347 12.67 -1.31 -7.68
CA CYS A 347 13.16 -1.28 -9.07
C CYS A 347 12.19 -1.99 -10.03
N LEU A 348 11.54 -3.09 -9.62
CA LEU A 348 10.47 -3.71 -10.43
C LEU A 348 9.33 -2.73 -10.67
N VAL A 349 8.82 -2.07 -9.62
CA VAL A 349 7.72 -1.08 -9.76
C VAL A 349 8.13 0.08 -10.66
N ARG A 350 9.38 0.56 -10.53
CA ARG A 350 9.87 1.74 -11.26
C ARG A 350 10.21 1.48 -12.73
N PHE A 351 10.85 0.35 -13.02
CA PHE A 351 11.48 0.06 -14.31
C PHE A 351 10.96 -1.22 -14.98
N GLY A 352 10.35 -2.13 -14.23
CA GLY A 352 9.90 -3.40 -14.76
C GLY A 352 8.80 -3.23 -15.79
N ARG A 353 8.85 -4.03 -16.86
CA ARG A 353 7.80 -4.06 -17.88
C ARG A 353 6.52 -4.61 -17.27
N SER A 354 5.37 -4.02 -17.61
CA SER A 354 4.08 -4.57 -17.25
C SER A 354 3.41 -5.19 -18.47
N GLY A 355 2.58 -6.23 -18.27
CA GLY A 355 1.84 -6.88 -19.37
C GLY A 355 0.89 -5.96 -20.16
N GLY A 356 0.72 -4.69 -19.73
CA GLY A 356 -0.03 -3.66 -20.44
C GLY A 356 0.83 -2.76 -21.37
N ASP A 357 2.17 -2.85 -21.31
CA ASP A 357 3.08 -1.89 -21.97
C ASP A 357 3.46 -2.26 -23.44
N GLY A 358 2.77 -3.22 -24.07
CA GLY A 358 2.88 -3.49 -25.52
C GLY A 358 3.87 -4.58 -25.92
N GLY A 359 3.33 -5.75 -26.27
CA GLY A 359 3.99 -6.88 -26.92
C GLY A 359 2.96 -8.02 -27.08
N PRO A 360 2.96 -8.80 -28.19
CA PRO A 360 1.82 -9.63 -28.56
C PRO A 360 1.52 -10.64 -27.46
N ALA A 361 0.23 -10.79 -27.13
CA ALA A 361 -0.25 -11.87 -26.30
C ALA A 361 0.38 -13.17 -26.80
N ALA A 362 1.24 -13.77 -25.97
CA ALA A 362 1.62 -15.16 -26.17
C ALA A 362 0.32 -15.95 -26.08
N ARG A 363 -0.20 -16.33 -27.25
CA ARG A 363 -1.34 -17.22 -27.35
C ARG A 363 -0.93 -18.54 -26.68
N SER A 364 -1.84 -19.03 -25.87
CA SER A 364 -1.90 -20.38 -25.29
C SER A 364 -1.29 -21.46 -26.15
#